data_AF-A0A125Y9Q8-F1
#
_entry.id   AF-A0A125Y9Q8-F1
#
_cell.length_a   1.000
_cell.length_b   1.000
_cell.length_c   1.000
_cell.angle_alpha   90.00
_cell.angle_beta   90.00
_cell.angle_gamma   90.00
#
_symmetry.space_group_name_H-M   'P 1'
#
loop_
_entity.id
_entity.type
_entity.pdbx_description
1 polymer ?
#
loop_
_entity_poly.entity_id
_entity_poly.type
_entity_poly.pdbx_seq_one_letter_code
_entity_poly.pdbx_strand_id
1 'polypeptide(L)'
;MKKCIICRKNRVEFSDEHVIPDSINGYYHIYTVCKTCNSKLGQYIDEPLTNHKFMEFQRNIRRIPGKKGKVPNPLDGVHYFKDEEDIKVRLQEDKTGQITPYILPNIPRDSINNSFSIMLDKKDEKNN
;
A
#
# COMPACT_ATOMS: atom_id res chain seq x y z
N MET A 1 40.84 -1.75 5.31
CA MET A 1 39.67 -1.93 6.21
C MET A 1 39.13 -0.57 6.60
N LYS A 2 37.80 -0.40 6.64
CA LYS A 2 37.13 0.87 7.01
C LYS A 2 36.23 0.62 8.23
N LYS A 3 36.02 1.64 9.06
CA LYS A 3 35.14 1.58 10.23
C LYS A 3 33.69 1.87 9.81
N CYS A 4 32.77 0.98 10.16
CA CYS A 4 31.33 1.17 9.92
C CYS A 4 30.73 2.17 10.92
N ILE A 5 29.92 3.13 10.46
CA ILE A 5 29.33 4.15 11.35
C ILE A 5 28.24 3.59 12.28
N ILE A 6 27.58 2.49 11.90
CA ILE A 6 26.51 1.86 12.67
C ILE A 6 27.07 0.96 13.77
N CYS A 7 27.78 -0.11 13.41
CA CYS A 7 28.31 -1.07 14.39
C CYS A 7 29.65 -0.68 15.00
N ARG A 8 30.29 0.41 14.52
CA ARG A 8 31.61 0.90 14.98
C ARG A 8 32.76 -0.11 14.87
N LYS A 9 32.59 -1.22 14.11
CA LYS A 9 33.61 -2.25 13.86
C LYS A 9 34.32 -2.01 12.53
N ASN A 10 35.58 -2.44 12.43
CA ASN A 10 36.29 -2.50 11.16
C ASN A 10 35.73 -3.62 10.29
N ARG A 11 35.41 -3.31 9.04
CA ARG A 11 34.86 -4.25 8.06
C ARG A 11 35.59 -4.12 6.73
N VAL A 12 35.42 -5.15 5.91
CA VAL A 12 35.95 -5.21 4.55
C VAL A 12 34.87 -4.80 3.55
N GLU A 13 33.67 -5.36 3.69
CA GLU A 13 32.56 -5.11 2.77
C GLU A 13 31.66 -3.94 3.21
N PHE A 14 31.52 -2.97 2.32
CA PHE A 14 30.62 -1.83 2.43
C PHE A 14 29.67 -1.81 1.23
N SER A 15 28.50 -1.23 1.42
CA SER A 15 27.46 -1.14 0.39
C SER A 15 26.95 0.28 0.26
N ASP A 16 26.23 0.52 -0.83
CA ASP A 16 25.43 1.72 -1.04
C ASP A 16 24.22 1.70 -0.09
N GLU A 17 24.23 2.58 0.90
CA GLU A 17 23.15 2.73 1.87
C GLU A 17 22.28 3.92 1.50
N HIS A 18 20.98 3.71 1.40
CA HIS A 18 20.01 4.79 1.23
C HIS A 18 19.63 5.29 2.63
N VAL A 19 19.97 6.54 2.96
CA VAL A 19 19.66 7.10 4.29
C VAL A 19 18.16 7.25 4.49
N ILE A 20 17.44 7.54 3.41
CA ILE A 20 15.99 7.48 3.32
C ILE A 20 15.66 6.50 2.19
N PRO A 21 14.77 5.52 2.38
CA PRO A 21 14.47 4.54 1.35
C PRO A 21 13.97 5.19 0.05
N ASP A 22 14.50 4.70 -1.07
CA ASP A 22 14.08 5.08 -2.43
C ASP A 22 12.56 4.88 -2.65
N SER A 23 11.97 3.85 -2.01
CA SER A 23 10.53 3.56 -2.10
C SER A 23 9.61 4.66 -1.53
N ILE A 24 10.15 5.58 -0.74
CA ILE A 24 9.48 6.80 -0.26
C ILE A 24 10.11 8.07 -0.84
N ASN A 25 10.74 7.95 -2.02
CA ASN A 25 11.36 9.03 -2.79
C ASN A 25 12.59 9.65 -2.11
N GLY A 26 13.36 8.84 -1.37
CA GLY A 26 14.66 9.22 -0.82
C GLY A 26 15.78 9.17 -1.88
N TYR A 27 16.73 10.09 -1.81
CA TYR A 27 17.86 10.21 -2.77
C TYR A 27 19.23 10.29 -2.10
N TYR A 28 19.31 10.41 -0.78
CA TYR A 28 20.60 10.60 -0.11
C TYR A 28 21.28 9.26 0.21
N HIS A 29 22.48 9.06 -0.35
CA HIS A 29 23.23 7.81 -0.27
C HIS A 29 24.55 8.00 0.50
N ILE A 30 24.96 6.97 1.24
CA ILE A 30 26.24 6.94 1.94
C ILE A 30 26.96 5.60 1.76
N TYR A 31 28.29 5.64 1.78
CA TYR A 31 29.16 4.46 1.60
C TYR A 31 29.97 4.12 2.87
N THR A 32 29.46 4.49 4.04
CA THR A 32 30.11 4.34 5.35
C THR A 32 29.45 3.27 6.23
N VAL A 33 28.50 2.52 5.67
CA VAL A 33 27.80 1.42 6.33
C VAL A 33 28.27 0.09 5.74
N CYS A 34 28.61 -0.87 6.62
CA CYS A 34 29.00 -2.20 6.17
C CYS A 34 27.79 -3.02 5.70
N LYS A 35 28.00 -3.96 4.78
CA LYS A 35 26.93 -4.77 4.18
C LYS A 35 26.00 -5.42 5.21
N THR A 36 26.55 -6.01 6.28
CA THR A 36 25.75 -6.62 7.37
C THR A 36 24.83 -5.64 8.09
N CYS A 37 25.26 -4.39 8.28
CA CYS A 37 24.43 -3.38 8.93
C CYS A 37 23.35 -2.89 7.97
N ASN A 38 23.72 -2.59 6.72
CA ASN A 38 22.78 -2.19 5.67
C ASN A 38 21.65 -3.22 5.52
N SER A 39 21.97 -4.52 5.41
CA SER A 39 20.93 -5.55 5.32
C SER A 39 19.99 -5.60 6.54
N LYS A 40 20.50 -5.32 7.75
CA LYS A 40 19.66 -5.24 8.96
C LYS A 40 18.78 -4.00 8.96
N LEU A 41 19.27 -2.85 8.50
CA LEU A 41 18.47 -1.63 8.37
C LEU A 41 17.33 -1.86 7.36
N GLY A 42 17.66 -2.45 6.20
CA GLY A 42 16.68 -2.83 5.19
C GLY A 42 15.55 -3.71 5.73
N GLN A 43 15.90 -4.77 6.47
CA GLN A 43 14.93 -5.73 7.00
C GLN A 43 14.11 -5.19 8.19
N TYR A 44 14.76 -4.50 9.13
CA TYR A 44 14.13 -4.16 10.41
C TYR A 44 13.66 -2.71 10.52
N ILE A 45 14.04 -1.84 9.59
CA ILE A 45 13.66 -0.43 9.59
C ILE A 45 12.97 -0.06 8.29
N ASP A 46 13.63 -0.23 7.15
CA ASP A 46 13.10 0.26 5.87
C ASP A 46 11.83 -0.49 5.47
N GLU A 47 11.83 -1.81 5.57
CA GLU A 47 10.64 -2.62 5.25
C GLU A 47 9.44 -2.26 6.15
N PRO A 48 9.54 -2.26 7.50
CA PRO A 48 8.44 -1.81 8.36
C PRO A 48 7.98 -0.38 8.09
N LEU A 49 8.93 0.55 7.88
CA LEU A 49 8.61 1.95 7.61
C LEU A 49 7.82 2.11 6.31
N THR A 50 8.30 1.49 5.23
CA THR A 50 7.74 1.66 3.89
C THR A 50 6.41 0.92 3.71
N ASN A 51 6.17 -0.12 4.52
CA ASN A 51 4.90 -0.86 4.58
C ASN A 51 3.91 -0.28 5.60
N HIS A 52 4.29 0.70 6.41
CA HIS A 52 3.39 1.30 7.39
C HIS A 52 2.26 2.08 6.69
N LYS A 53 1.01 1.94 7.18
CA LYS A 53 -0.17 2.59 6.57
C LYS A 53 -0.01 4.10 6.40
N PHE A 54 0.59 4.78 7.37
CA PHE A 54 0.90 6.21 7.26
C PHE A 54 1.75 6.53 6.01
N MET A 55 2.78 5.74 5.73
CA MET A 55 3.61 5.93 4.53
C MET A 55 2.84 5.57 3.26
N GLU A 56 1.99 4.56 3.31
CA GLU A 56 1.08 4.24 2.19
C GLU A 56 0.19 5.44 1.81
N PHE A 57 -0.43 6.09 2.80
CA PHE A 57 -1.21 7.31 2.59
C PHE A 57 -0.37 8.44 2.01
N GLN A 58 0.80 8.73 2.57
CA GLN A 58 1.67 9.79 2.05
C GLN A 58 2.10 9.53 0.61
N ARG A 59 2.43 8.27 0.28
CA ARG A 59 2.77 7.87 -1.09
C ARG A 59 1.58 8.01 -2.04
N ASN A 60 0.36 7.67 -1.61
CA ASN A 60 -0.84 7.85 -2.41
C ASN A 60 -1.12 9.34 -2.68
N ILE A 61 -1.12 10.18 -1.65
CA ILE A 61 -1.38 11.63 -1.74
C ILE A 61 -0.35 12.31 -2.66
N ARG A 62 0.92 11.96 -2.51
CA ARG A 62 2.03 12.52 -3.30
C ARG A 62 2.27 11.82 -4.63
N ARG A 63 1.45 10.81 -4.97
CA ARG A 63 1.57 10.01 -6.20
C ARG A 63 2.97 9.40 -6.40
N ILE A 64 3.58 8.90 -5.32
CA ILE A 64 4.92 8.28 -5.35
C ILE A 64 4.77 6.80 -5.77
N PRO A 65 5.20 6.43 -6.99
CA PRO A 65 5.12 5.05 -7.45
C PRO A 65 6.17 4.18 -6.76
N GLY A 66 5.88 2.89 -6.59
CA GLY A 66 6.92 1.91 -6.28
C GLY A 66 7.76 1.57 -7.51
N LYS A 67 8.74 0.66 -7.36
CA LYS A 67 9.61 0.19 -8.46
C LYS A 67 8.87 -0.40 -9.66
N LYS A 68 7.63 -0.89 -9.45
CA LYS A 68 6.76 -1.41 -10.53
C LYS A 68 5.87 -0.33 -11.18
N GLY A 69 6.09 0.96 -10.88
CA GLY A 69 5.29 2.07 -11.41
C GLY A 69 3.90 2.24 -10.76
N LYS A 70 3.47 1.32 -9.89
CA LYS A 70 2.17 1.40 -9.21
C LYS A 70 2.26 2.27 -7.96
N VAL A 71 1.37 3.26 -7.86
CA VAL A 71 1.10 4.02 -6.63
C VAL A 71 0.25 3.14 -5.70
N PRO A 72 0.62 2.98 -4.42
CA PRO A 72 -0.20 2.21 -3.50
C PRO A 72 -1.55 2.92 -3.24
N ASN A 73 -2.61 2.15 -3.04
CA ASN A 73 -3.92 2.67 -2.65
C ASN A 73 -4.22 2.19 -1.22
N PRO A 74 -4.14 3.08 -0.21
CA PRO A 74 -4.34 2.71 1.19
C PRO A 74 -5.77 2.25 1.49
N LEU A 75 -6.72 2.56 0.61
CA LEU A 75 -8.14 2.23 0.66
C LEU A 75 -8.50 1.02 -0.21
N ASP A 76 -7.52 0.36 -0.83
CA ASP A 76 -7.76 -0.85 -1.62
C ASP A 76 -8.33 -1.97 -0.75
N GLY A 77 -9.14 -2.85 -1.36
CA GLY A 77 -9.84 -3.93 -0.67
C GLY A 77 -11.35 -3.75 -0.58
N VAL A 78 -11.97 -4.64 0.19
CA VAL A 78 -13.42 -4.67 0.43
C VAL A 78 -13.70 -4.09 1.81
N HIS A 79 -14.60 -3.12 1.86
CA HIS A 79 -15.10 -2.49 3.07
C HIS A 79 -16.59 -2.74 3.23
N TYR A 80 -17.15 -2.30 4.34
CA TYR A 80 -18.54 -2.49 4.71
C TYR A 80 -19.13 -1.19 5.24
N PHE A 81 -20.43 -0.99 5.04
CA PHE A 81 -21.13 0.12 5.69
C PHE A 81 -21.28 -0.17 7.18
N LYS A 82 -21.16 0.88 8.00
CA LYS A 82 -21.21 0.75 9.46
C LYS A 82 -22.55 0.18 9.96
N ASP A 83 -23.64 0.57 9.31
CA ASP A 83 -24.98 0.19 9.72
C ASP A 83 -25.51 -1.04 8.93
N GLU A 84 -24.77 -1.48 7.89
CA GLU A 84 -25.16 -2.57 6.97
C GLU A 84 -23.94 -3.42 6.58
N GLU A 85 -23.54 -4.32 7.48
CA GLU A 85 -22.31 -5.15 7.32
C GLU A 85 -22.39 -6.18 6.19
N ASP A 86 -23.58 -6.48 5.66
CA ASP A 86 -23.73 -7.39 4.52
C ASP A 86 -23.45 -6.72 3.17
N ILE A 87 -23.41 -5.38 3.15
CA ILE A 87 -23.12 -4.62 1.93
C ILE A 87 -21.62 -4.43 1.79
N LYS A 88 -21.06 -5.13 0.81
CA LYS A 88 -19.66 -4.99 0.41
C LYS A 88 -19.48 -3.80 -0.51
N VAL A 89 -18.51 -2.95 -0.21
CA VAL A 89 -18.17 -1.77 -1.01
C VAL A 89 -16.67 -1.73 -1.32
N ARG A 90 -16.32 -1.31 -2.53
CA ARG A 90 -14.94 -0.93 -2.90
C ARG A 90 -14.84 0.57 -3.06
N LEU A 91 -13.72 1.15 -2.67
CA LEU A 91 -13.44 2.57 -2.91
C LEU A 91 -12.60 2.69 -4.18
N GLN A 92 -13.21 3.25 -5.23
CA GLN A 92 -12.55 3.51 -6.49
C GLN A 92 -11.98 4.93 -6.47
N GLU A 93 -10.71 5.06 -6.81
CA GLU A 93 -10.04 6.35 -6.96
C GLU A 93 -9.84 6.63 -8.46
N ASP A 94 -10.27 7.80 -8.93
CA ASP A 94 -10.04 8.21 -10.31
C ASP A 94 -8.68 8.90 -10.51
N LYS A 95 -8.39 9.34 -11.75
CA LYS A 95 -7.12 10.00 -12.10
C LYS A 95 -6.92 11.35 -11.39
N THR A 96 -7.98 11.98 -10.92
CA THR A 96 -7.94 13.26 -10.17
C THR A 96 -7.79 13.04 -8.67
N GLY A 97 -7.90 11.80 -8.20
CA GLY A 97 -7.92 11.45 -6.79
C GLY A 97 -9.31 11.50 -6.17
N GLN A 98 -10.37 11.64 -6.97
CA GLN A 98 -11.72 11.57 -6.45
C GLN A 98 -12.06 10.13 -6.09
N ILE A 99 -12.52 9.93 -4.85
CA ILE A 99 -12.93 8.63 -4.33
C ILE A 99 -14.43 8.48 -4.55
N THR A 100 -14.84 7.39 -5.19
CA THR A 100 -16.24 7.00 -5.36
C THR A 100 -16.47 5.60 -4.79
N PRO A 101 -17.48 5.39 -3.94
CA PRO A 101 -17.86 4.04 -3.56
C PRO A 101 -18.42 3.29 -4.77
N TYR A 102 -18.15 1.99 -4.82
CA TYR A 102 -18.73 1.04 -5.75
C TYR A 102 -19.29 -0.13 -4.96
N ILE A 103 -20.62 -0.29 -5.00
CA ILE A 103 -21.31 -1.36 -4.28
C ILE A 103 -21.10 -2.66 -5.04
N LEU A 104 -20.56 -3.68 -4.37
CA LEU A 104 -20.45 -5.01 -4.98
C LEU A 104 -21.83 -5.66 -4.99
N PRO A 105 -22.19 -6.38 -6.08
CA PRO A 105 -23.46 -7.08 -6.17
C PRO A 105 -23.69 -7.97 -4.94
N ASN A 106 -24.85 -7.79 -4.31
CA ASN A 106 -25.28 -8.61 -3.19
C ASN A 106 -26.50 -9.43 -3.60
N ILE A 107 -26.46 -10.73 -3.30
CA ILE A 107 -27.56 -11.67 -3.54
C ILE A 107 -27.97 -12.19 -2.16
N PRO A 108 -29.02 -11.62 -1.55
CA PRO A 108 -29.55 -12.11 -0.29
C PRO A 108 -30.01 -13.56 -0.48
N ARG A 109 -29.58 -14.46 0.41
CA ARG A 109 -30.05 -15.85 0.39
C ARG A 109 -31.39 -15.94 1.11
N ASP A 110 -32.49 -15.64 0.42
CA ASP A 110 -33.81 -16.09 0.85
C ASP A 110 -34.14 -17.42 0.17
N SER A 111 -33.96 -18.53 0.91
CA SER A 111 -34.19 -19.89 0.41
C SER A 111 -35.63 -20.38 0.55
N ILE A 112 -36.61 -19.48 0.64
CA ILE A 112 -38.01 -19.87 0.95
C ILE A 112 -38.94 -19.70 -0.26
N ASN A 113 -38.61 -18.86 -1.23
CA ASN A 113 -39.38 -18.68 -2.46
C ASN A 113 -38.48 -18.76 -3.70
N ASN A 114 -39.01 -19.21 -4.83
CA ASN A 114 -38.32 -19.29 -6.13
C ASN A 114 -37.92 -17.92 -6.73
N SER A 115 -37.78 -16.89 -5.90
CA SER A 115 -37.48 -15.50 -6.24
C SER A 115 -36.20 -15.07 -5.52
N PHE A 116 -35.24 -14.55 -6.27
CA PHE A 116 -34.05 -13.91 -5.72
C PHE A 116 -34.11 -12.39 -5.98
N SER A 117 -33.62 -11.60 -5.03
CA SER A 117 -33.35 -10.17 -5.21
C SER A 117 -31.85 -9.97 -5.45
N ILE A 118 -31.48 -9.00 -6.28
CA ILE A 118 -30.08 -8.62 -6.50
C ILE A 118 -29.99 -7.11 -6.31
N MET A 119 -29.05 -6.68 -5.47
CA MET A 119 -28.70 -5.27 -5.36
C MET A 119 -27.51 -4.99 -6.27
N LEU A 120 -27.64 -3.99 -7.15
CA LEU A 120 -26.59 -3.53 -8.08
C LEU A 120 -26.24 -2.07 -7.80
N ASP A 121 -25.00 -1.69 -8.12
CA ASP A 121 -24.61 -0.29 -8.14
C ASP A 121 -25.33 0.42 -9.29
N LYS A 122 -25.77 1.66 -9.07
CA LYS A 122 -26.47 2.46 -10.10
C LYS A 122 -25.64 2.63 -11.38
N LYS A 123 -24.31 2.60 -11.28
CA LYS A 123 -23.43 2.65 -12.47
C LYS A 123 -23.63 1.47 -13.42
N ASP A 124 -24.06 0.32 -12.91
CA ASP A 124 -24.23 -0.91 -13.70
C ASP A 124 -25.59 -0.98 -14.42
N GLU A 125 -26.53 -0.06 -14.12
CA GLU A 125 -27.87 -0.01 -14.73
C GLU A 125 -27.84 0.31 -16.24
N LYS A 126 -26.81 1.01 -16.72
CA LYS A 126 -26.71 1.52 -18.11
C LYS A 126 -26.08 0.55 -19.11
N ASN A 127 -25.63 -0.62 -18.67
CA ASN A 127 -24.95 -1.61 -19.52
C ASN A 127 -25.84 -2.80 -19.92
N ASN A 128 -27.17 -2.67 -19.76
CA ASN A 128 -28.17 -3.65 -20.21
C ASN A 128 -28.95 -3.15 -21.42
#